data_AF-A0A7J6UV48-F1
#
_entry.id   AF-A0A7J6UV48-F1
#
_cell.length_a   1.000
_cell.length_b   1.000
_cell.length_c   1.000
_cell.angle_alpha   90.00
_cell.angle_beta   90.00
_cell.angle_gamma   90.00
#
_symmetry.space_group_name_H-M   'P 1'
#
loop_
_entity.id
_entity.type
_entity.pdbx_description
1 polymer ?
#
loop_
_entity_poly.entity_id
_entity_poly.type
_entity_poly.pdbx_seq_one_letter_code
_entity_poly.pdbx_strand_id
1 'polypeptide(L)'
;MEADVGYNCATSDGASGRNVLGPFGLLVFANDGRSEQTAIYFYIAKGTNGNLKTFFCTDLSTQISLLIISPGLKIDKYHFKIKA
;
A
#
# COMPACT_ATOMS: atom_id res chain seq x y z
N MET A 1 -21.25 2.30 20.54
CA MET A 1 -21.62 2.59 19.14
C MET A 1 -20.31 2.67 18.38
N GLU A 2 -19.87 1.58 17.77
CA GLU A 2 -18.66 1.62 16.94
C GLU A 2 -19.05 2.30 15.63
N ALA A 3 -18.42 3.42 15.31
CA ALA A 3 -18.61 4.06 14.03
C ALA A 3 -18.04 3.12 12.95
N ASP A 4 -18.70 3.07 11.77
CA ASP A 4 -18.08 2.58 10.53
C ASP A 4 -16.97 3.59 10.18
N VAL A 5 -15.87 3.56 10.93
CA VAL A 5 -14.66 4.31 10.61
C VAL A 5 -14.06 3.58 9.42
N GLY A 6 -14.59 3.90 8.24
CA GLY A 6 -14.07 3.39 6.99
C GLY A 6 -12.58 3.66 6.92
N TYR A 7 -11.83 2.69 6.41
CA TYR A 7 -10.41 2.88 6.15
C TYR A 7 -10.23 3.94 5.07
N ASN A 8 -9.31 4.87 5.27
CA ASN A 8 -8.97 5.89 4.28
C ASN A 8 -7.48 5.82 3.99
N CYS A 9 -7.12 5.44 2.76
CA CYS A 9 -5.72 5.32 2.33
C CYS A 9 -4.91 6.60 2.59
N ALA A 10 -5.53 7.79 2.46
CA ALA A 10 -4.86 9.08 2.57
C ALA A 10 -4.55 9.50 4.02
N THR A 11 -5.32 9.01 5.00
CA THR A 11 -5.15 9.36 6.43
C THR A 11 -4.74 8.17 7.29
N SER A 12 -4.54 7.00 6.68
CA SER A 12 -4.02 5.81 7.35
C SER A 12 -2.52 5.92 7.62
N ASP A 13 -2.00 5.04 8.47
CA ASP A 13 -0.56 4.86 8.69
C ASP A 13 0.17 4.16 7.51
N GLY A 14 -0.49 4.09 6.34
CA GLY A 14 0.05 3.53 5.12
C GLY A 14 0.40 2.04 5.24
N ALA A 15 1.45 1.62 4.54
CA ALA A 15 1.94 0.25 4.58
C ALA A 15 2.60 -0.13 5.92
N SER A 16 2.90 0.86 6.77
CA SER A 16 3.46 0.64 8.11
C SER A 16 2.40 0.34 9.17
N GLY A 17 1.14 0.74 8.92
CA GLY A 17 0.00 0.58 9.81
C GLY A 17 -0.51 -0.86 9.92
N ARG A 18 0.13 -1.68 10.77
CA ARG A 18 -0.25 -3.09 10.94
C ARG A 18 -1.61 -3.24 11.64
N ASN A 19 -2.48 -4.07 11.06
CA ASN A 19 -3.77 -4.45 11.63
C ASN A 19 -4.09 -5.93 11.34
N VAL A 20 -5.22 -6.42 11.84
CA VAL A 20 -5.61 -7.84 11.81
C VAL A 20 -5.70 -8.40 10.38
N LEU A 21 -6.21 -7.61 9.43
CA LEU A 21 -6.42 -8.02 8.04
C LEU A 21 -5.70 -7.13 7.01
N GLY A 22 -4.52 -6.64 7.37
CA GLY A 22 -3.68 -5.89 6.45
C GLY A 22 -2.75 -4.90 7.15
N PRO A 23 -1.92 -4.20 6.37
CA PRO A 23 -1.82 -4.23 4.91
C PRO A 23 -1.07 -5.48 4.38
N PHE A 24 -1.48 -5.98 3.22
CA PHE A 24 -0.75 -7.02 2.47
C PHE A 24 -0.70 -6.67 0.97
N GLY A 25 0.44 -6.91 0.32
CA GLY A 25 0.64 -6.51 -1.06
C GLY A 25 2.09 -6.54 -1.49
N LEU A 26 2.46 -5.61 -2.36
CA LEU A 26 3.76 -5.55 -3.00
C LEU A 26 4.50 -4.27 -2.62
N LEU A 27 5.81 -4.40 -2.43
CA LEU A 27 6.73 -3.27 -2.48
C LEU A 27 7.28 -3.17 -3.90
N VAL A 28 7.03 -2.03 -4.54
CA VAL A 28 7.48 -1.68 -5.88
C VAL A 28 8.45 -0.51 -5.78
N PHE A 29 9.41 -0.42 -6.70
CA PHE A 29 10.45 0.63 -6.69
C PHE A 29 11.23 0.71 -5.37
N ALA A 30 11.54 -0.45 -4.78
CA ALA A 30 12.37 -0.53 -3.59
C ALA A 30 13.85 -0.47 -3.98
N ASN A 31 14.63 0.44 -3.39
CA ASN A 31 16.08 0.39 -3.51
C ASN A 31 16.65 -0.73 -2.61
N ASP A 32 17.88 -1.17 -2.89
CA ASP A 32 18.51 -2.29 -2.16
C ASP A 32 18.63 -2.02 -0.65
N GLY A 33 18.68 -0.74 -0.24
CA GLY A 33 18.69 -0.31 1.16
C GLY A 33 17.30 -0.16 1.81
N ARG A 34 16.21 -0.36 1.07
CA ARG A 34 14.81 -0.08 1.46
C ARG A 34 14.56 1.32 2.03
N SER A 35 15.46 2.27 1.76
CA SER A 35 15.29 3.66 2.18
C SER A 35 14.32 4.42 1.29
N GLU A 36 14.10 3.91 0.08
CA GLU A 36 13.03 4.34 -0.82
C GLU A 36 12.24 3.11 -1.25
N GLN A 37 10.93 3.16 -1.08
CA GLN A 37 10.01 2.14 -1.56
C GLN A 37 8.62 2.75 -1.74
N THR A 38 7.87 2.19 -2.68
CA THR A 38 6.44 2.43 -2.86
C THR A 38 5.70 1.15 -2.52
N ALA A 39 4.69 1.22 -1.65
CA ALA A 39 3.87 0.05 -1.33
C ALA A 39 2.53 0.12 -2.06
N ILE A 40 2.17 -0.95 -2.78
CA ILE A 40 0.84 -1.15 -3.33
C ILE A 40 0.20 -2.28 -2.54
N TYR A 41 -0.87 -2.00 -1.81
CA TYR A 41 -1.42 -2.95 -0.84
C TYR A 41 -2.93 -2.98 -0.79
N PHE A 42 -3.45 -4.10 -0.30
CA PHE A 42 -4.82 -4.27 0.11
C PHE A 42 -4.96 -4.16 1.62
N TYR A 43 -6.09 -3.60 2.05
CA TYR A 43 -6.52 -3.56 3.44
C TYR A 43 -7.97 -4.00 3.53
N ILE A 44 -8.30 -4.91 4.45
CA ILE A 44 -9.68 -5.36 4.66
C ILE A 44 -10.19 -4.78 5.97
N ALA A 45 -11.23 -3.94 5.90
CA ALA A 45 -11.92 -3.41 7.06
C ALA A 45 -13.23 -4.16 7.30
N LYS A 46 -13.56 -4.42 8.57
CA LYS A 46 -14.84 -4.98 8.97
C LYS A 46 -15.82 -3.85 9.27
N GLY A 47 -16.91 -3.77 8.52
CA GLY A 47 -18.01 -2.85 8.78
C GLY A 47 -18.82 -3.26 10.00
N THR A 48 -19.57 -2.31 10.55
CA THR A 48 -20.44 -2.51 11.72
C THR A 48 -21.58 -3.50 11.47
N ASN A 49 -21.95 -3.68 10.20
CA ASN A 49 -22.91 -4.68 9.73
C ASN A 49 -22.31 -6.07 9.49
N GLY A 50 -21.03 -6.28 9.84
CA GLY A 50 -20.32 -7.54 9.63
C GLY A 50 -19.81 -7.77 8.21
N ASN A 51 -20.13 -6.90 7.25
CA ASN A 51 -19.59 -6.99 5.89
C ASN A 51 -18.11 -6.59 5.87
N LEU A 52 -17.35 -7.24 4.99
CA LEU A 52 -15.95 -6.90 4.73
C LEU A 52 -15.88 -5.90 3.58
N LYS A 53 -15.10 -4.83 3.77
CA LYS A 53 -14.77 -3.84 2.75
C LYS A 53 -13.28 -3.95 2.44
N THR A 54 -12.93 -4.15 1.18
CA THR A 54 -11.54 -4.21 0.73
C THR A 54 -11.14 -2.86 0.13
N PHE A 55 -10.00 -2.35 0.54
CA PHE A 55 -9.39 -1.11 0.07
C PHE A 55 -8.11 -1.45 -0.68
N PHE A 56 -7.85 -0.75 -1.78
CA PHE A 56 -6.62 -0.87 -2.56
C PHE A 56 -5.91 0.47 -2.56
N CYS A 57 -4.71 0.52 -1.99
CA CYS A 57 -4.01 1.75 -1.68
C CYS A 57 -2.57 1.72 -2.22
N THR A 58 -2.07 2.92 -2.53
CA THR A 58 -0.66 3.15 -2.83
C THR A 58 -0.09 4.07 -1.75
N ASP A 59 0.94 3.62 -1.05
CA ASP A 59 1.67 4.41 -0.07
C ASP A 59 3.03 4.84 -0.63
N LEU A 60 3.17 6.16 -0.71
CA LEU A 60 4.33 6.90 -1.22
C LEU A 60 5.04 7.66 -0.10
N SER A 61 4.69 7.44 1.17
CA SER A 61 5.25 8.18 2.32
C SER A 61 6.78 8.05 2.41
N THR A 62 7.33 6.91 1.96
CA THR A 62 8.77 6.64 1.90
C THR A 62 9.38 6.89 0.51
N GLN A 63 8.62 7.45 -0.43
CA GLN A 63 9.09 7.78 -1.78
C GLN A 63 9.67 9.20 -1.78
N ILE A 64 10.99 9.32 -1.65
CA ILE A 64 11.69 10.63 -1.59
C ILE A 64 12.27 11.05 -2.95
N SER A 65 12.16 10.20 -3.98
CA SER A 65 12.71 10.50 -5.30
C SER A 65 12.00 11.68 -5.98
N LEU A 66 12.50 12.89 -5.70
CA LEU A 66 12.13 14.13 -6.37
C LEU A 66 12.82 14.13 -7.74
N LEU A 67 12.10 13.65 -8.76
CA LEU A 67 12.28 14.10 -10.13
C LEU A 67 13.66 13.88 -10.81
N ILE A 68 14.32 12.72 -10.70
CA ILE A 68 15.32 12.30 -11.72
C ILE A 68 15.25 10.78 -11.88
N ILE A 69 14.91 10.31 -13.09
CA ILE A 69 15.14 8.92 -13.51
C ILE A 69 16.63 8.66 -13.28
N SER A 70 16.97 7.97 -12.18
CA SER A 70 18.35 7.58 -11.91
C SER A 70 18.82 6.74 -13.10
N PRO A 71 19.93 7.09 -13.77
CA PRO A 71 20.47 6.25 -14.83
C PRO A 71 20.91 4.93 -14.21
N GLY A 72 20.02 3.93 -14.27
CA GLY A 72 20.18 2.65 -13.56
C GLY A 72 18.91 2.13 -12.86
N LEU A 73 17.81 2.91 -12.84
CA LEU A 73 16.55 2.44 -12.28
C LEU A 73 15.98 1.27 -13.13
N LYS A 74 16.26 0.03 -12.70
CA LYS A 74 15.68 -1.18 -13.27
C LYS A 74 14.23 -1.30 -12.80
N ILE A 75 13.32 -0.82 -13.64
CA ILE A 75 11.91 -1.16 -13.49
C ILE A 75 11.75 -2.54 -14.09
N ASP A 76 11.97 -3.56 -13.26
CA ASP A 76 11.54 -4.89 -13.62
C ASP A 76 10.02 -4.80 -13.84
N LYS A 77 9.62 -4.98 -15.10
CA LYS A 77 8.23 -4.85 -15.52
C LYS A 77 7.45 -6.04 -14.97
N TYR A 78 7.02 -5.96 -13.72
CA TYR A 78 6.21 -6.98 -13.10
C TYR A 78 4.77 -6.89 -13.64
N HIS A 79 4.40 -7.83 -14.52
CA HIS A 79 3.00 -8.03 -14.91
C HIS A 79 2.27 -8.74 -13.77
N PHE A 80 1.70 -7.97 -12.84
CA PHE A 80 0.91 -8.53 -11.75
C PHE A 80 -0.57 -8.62 -12.19
N LYS A 81 -1.00 -9.83 -12.56
CA LYS A 81 -2.42 -10.14 -12.78
C LYS A 81 -3.04 -10.63 -11.48
N ILE A 82 -3.78 -9.78 -10.80
CA ILE A 82 -4.63 -10.18 -9.68
C ILE A 82 -5.92 -10.73 -10.28
N LYS A 83 -6.09 -12.06 -10.25
CA LYS A 83 -7.40 -12.67 -10.49
C LYS A 83 -8.17 -12.66 -9.17
N ALA A 84 -9.33 -12.01 -9.17
CA ALA A 84 -10.33 -12.12 -8.12
C ALA A 84 -11.08 -13.46 -8.24
#